data_AF-A0A2A3XSW0-F1
#
_entry.id   AF-A0A2A3XSW0-F1
#
_cell.length_a   1.000
_cell.length_b   1.000
_cell.length_c   1.000
_cell.angle_alpha   90.00
_cell.angle_beta   90.00
_cell.angle_gamma   90.00
#
_symmetry.space_group_name_H-M   'P 1'
#
loop_
_entity.id
_entity.type
_entity.pdbx_description
1 polymer ?
#
loop_
_entity_poly.entity_id
_entity_poly.type
_entity_poly.pdbx_seq_one_letter_code
_entity_poly.pdbx_strand_id
1 'polypeptide(L)'
;MVDNFPGERSEVDYSANGHQDPIFTEHALLKLNQQCLPLPEVDVAIDAMNRATNSTIATNSKADVDVLRHLALLYLESFRNKNLSRGEHNKAIMNVASIVVSLRAPEARLISSEEMDSLLLKIYLYFFLEESTPIQLVNSLLK
;
A
#
# COMPACT_ATOMS: atom_id res chain seq x y z
N MET A 1 11.18 7.91 33.98
CA MET A 1 10.46 7.91 32.70
C MET A 1 11.50 7.73 31.63
N VAL A 2 11.49 6.58 30.95
CA VAL A 2 12.50 6.26 29.93
C VAL A 2 11.89 6.66 28.59
N ASP A 3 12.48 7.67 27.96
CA ASP A 3 12.18 8.08 26.59
C ASP A 3 12.56 6.95 25.63
N ASN A 4 11.59 6.12 25.28
CA ASN A 4 11.72 5.09 24.24
C ASN A 4 11.40 5.68 22.86
N PHE A 5 12.05 6.77 22.48
CA PHE A 5 11.99 7.29 21.12
C PHE A 5 13.20 6.80 20.31
N PRO A 6 13.01 6.01 19.25
CA PRO A 6 14.05 5.89 18.23
C PRO A 6 14.03 7.18 17.39
N GLY A 7 15.12 7.95 17.52
CA GLY A 7 15.41 9.10 16.66
C GLY A 7 15.64 8.70 15.20
N GLU A 8 15.69 9.71 14.33
CA GLU A 8 15.70 9.68 12.85
C GLU A 8 16.87 8.92 12.17
N ARG A 9 17.57 8.01 12.87
CA ARG A 9 18.67 7.20 12.31
C ARG A 9 18.75 5.76 12.81
N SER A 10 17.75 5.24 13.51
CA SER A 10 17.79 3.82 13.87
C SER A 10 17.16 2.99 12.75
N GLU A 11 17.99 2.46 11.85
CA GLU A 11 17.81 1.09 11.35
C GLU A 11 17.75 0.19 12.60
N VAL A 12 16.60 0.17 13.28
CA VAL A 12 16.37 -0.80 14.36
C VAL A 12 16.32 -2.13 13.65
N ASP A 13 17.25 -3.02 13.97
CA ASP A 13 17.29 -4.42 13.52
C ASP A 13 15.87 -4.97 13.28
N TYR A 14 15.44 -4.88 12.03
CA TYR A 14 14.12 -5.31 11.58
C TYR A 14 14.19 -6.84 11.48
N SER A 15 14.19 -7.50 12.63
CA SER A 15 14.07 -8.95 12.64
C SER A 15 12.73 -9.32 12.01
N ALA A 16 12.72 -10.37 11.19
CA ALA A 16 11.56 -10.93 10.52
C ALA A 16 10.42 -11.39 11.47
N ASN A 17 10.48 -11.06 12.77
CA ASN A 17 9.43 -11.34 13.76
C ASN A 17 8.80 -10.07 14.35
N GLY A 18 9.35 -8.87 14.10
CA GLY A 18 8.85 -7.61 14.67
C GLY A 18 7.44 -7.22 14.19
N HIS A 19 7.03 -7.71 13.01
CA HIS A 19 5.68 -7.51 12.50
C HIS A 19 4.61 -8.34 13.24
N GLN A 20 5.02 -9.26 14.12
CA GLN A 20 4.12 -10.02 14.99
C GLN A 20 3.91 -9.35 16.36
N ASP A 21 4.62 -8.24 16.64
CA ASP A 21 4.44 -7.46 17.86
C ASP A 21 3.17 -6.57 17.75
N PRO A 22 2.20 -6.72 18.66
CA PRO A 22 0.99 -5.89 18.68
C PRO A 22 1.27 -4.39 18.81
N ILE A 23 2.28 -4.01 19.60
CA ILE A 23 2.64 -2.59 19.84
C ILE A 23 3.24 -1.97 18.58
N PHE A 24 4.09 -2.74 17.89
CA PHE A 24 4.64 -2.32 16.60
C PHE A 24 3.53 -2.11 15.57
N THR A 25 2.60 -3.06 15.50
CA THR A 25 1.48 -3.03 14.56
C THR A 25 0.59 -1.81 14.80
N GLU A 26 0.22 -1.55 16.05
CA GLU A 26 -0.59 -0.40 16.44
C GLU A 26 0.08 0.94 16.07
N HIS A 27 1.39 1.08 16.34
CA HIS A 27 2.12 2.30 16.02
C HIS A 27 2.33 2.49 14.51
N ALA A 28 2.58 1.41 13.77
CA ALA A 28 2.66 1.44 12.31
C ALA A 28 1.32 1.88 11.70
N LEU A 29 0.21 1.30 12.16
CA LEU A 29 -1.14 1.68 11.75
C LEU A 29 -1.47 3.13 12.05
N LEU A 30 -1.11 3.63 13.24
CA LEU A 30 -1.34 5.03 13.61
C LEU A 30 -0.62 5.98 12.64
N LYS A 31 0.63 5.67 12.28
CA LYS A 31 1.39 6.45 11.28
C LYS A 31 0.79 6.32 9.88
N LEU A 32 0.40 5.12 9.47
CA LEU A 32 -0.21 4.89 8.15
C LEU A 32 -1.51 5.66 8.01
N ASN A 33 -2.37 5.62 9.02
CA ASN A 33 -3.62 6.39 9.04
C ASN A 33 -3.37 7.90 8.96
N GLN A 34 -2.38 8.43 9.68
CA GLN A 34 -2.04 9.85 9.62
C GLN A 34 -1.44 10.29 8.28
N GLN A 35 -0.75 9.40 7.57
CA GLN A 35 0.09 9.76 6.42
C GLN A 35 -0.47 9.30 5.07
N CYS A 36 -1.33 8.29 5.07
CA CYS A 36 -1.88 7.68 3.86
C CYS A 36 -3.38 7.94 3.70
N LEU A 37 -4.06 8.48 4.71
CA LEU A 37 -5.47 8.88 4.61
C LEU A 37 -5.63 10.42 4.55
N PRO A 38 -6.63 10.93 3.81
CA PRO A 38 -7.56 10.17 2.95
C PRO A 38 -6.86 9.60 1.70
N LEU A 39 -7.37 8.47 1.19
CA LEU A 39 -6.88 7.90 -0.06
C LEU A 39 -7.18 8.83 -1.24
N PRO A 40 -6.32 8.85 -2.28
CA PRO A 40 -6.62 9.57 -3.51
C PRO A 40 -7.81 8.94 -4.24
N GLU A 41 -8.50 9.75 -5.05
CA GLU A 41 -9.50 9.24 -6.00
C GLU A 41 -8.85 8.22 -6.95
N VAL A 42 -9.64 7.24 -7.39
CA VAL A 42 -9.17 6.11 -8.19
C VAL A 42 -8.52 6.59 -9.49
N ASP A 43 -9.10 7.60 -10.15
CA ASP A 43 -8.55 8.17 -11.38
C ASP A 43 -7.18 8.83 -11.14
N VAL A 44 -7.01 9.51 -10.01
CA VAL A 44 -5.72 10.12 -9.61
C VAL A 44 -4.68 9.03 -9.31
N ALA A 45 -5.09 7.94 -8.68
CA ALA A 45 -4.24 6.79 -8.43
C ALA A 45 -3.80 6.12 -9.74
N ILE A 46 -4.73 5.90 -10.68
CA ILE A 46 -4.45 5.33 -12.00
C ILE A 46 -3.45 6.20 -12.77
N ASP A 47 -3.67 7.52 -12.80
CA ASP A 47 -2.75 8.46 -13.43
C ASP A 47 -1.35 8.42 -12.83
N ALA A 48 -1.26 8.34 -11.50
CA ALA A 48 0.02 8.22 -10.81
C ALA A 48 0.73 6.91 -11.16
N MET A 49 0.00 5.79 -11.21
CA MET A 49 0.55 4.49 -11.58
C MET A 49 1.00 4.48 -13.04
N ASN A 50 0.17 4.97 -13.97
CA ASN A 50 0.49 5.09 -15.38
C ASN A 50 1.78 5.88 -15.61
N ARG A 51 1.95 7.01 -14.91
CA ARG A 51 3.19 7.81 -14.97
C ARG A 51 4.41 7.04 -14.46
N ALA A 52 4.26 6.26 -13.40
CA ALA A 52 5.37 5.51 -12.82
C ALA A 52 5.77 4.29 -13.66
N THR A 53 4.80 3.67 -14.35
CA THR A 53 5.01 2.47 -15.17
C THR A 53 5.18 2.77 -16.66
N ASN A 54 5.12 4.05 -17.07
CA ASN A 54 5.01 4.46 -18.48
C ASN A 54 3.87 3.74 -19.23
N SER A 55 2.79 3.43 -18.53
CA SER A 55 1.60 2.80 -19.09
C SER A 55 0.56 3.84 -19.52
N THR A 56 -0.31 3.47 -20.44
CA THR A 56 -1.43 4.31 -20.93
C THR A 56 -2.75 3.57 -20.75
N ILE A 57 -3.03 3.14 -19.52
CA ILE A 57 -4.29 2.48 -19.20
C ILE A 57 -5.35 3.56 -19.01
N ALA A 58 -6.34 3.59 -19.90
CA ALA A 58 -7.41 4.58 -19.88
C ALA A 58 -8.41 4.33 -18.74
N THR A 59 -8.76 5.41 -18.02
CA THR A 59 -9.85 5.48 -17.05
C THR A 59 -11.18 5.57 -17.77
N ASN A 60 -11.75 4.42 -18.15
CA ASN A 60 -13.15 4.35 -18.50
C ASN A 60 -13.91 3.79 -17.29
N SER A 61 -15.15 4.23 -17.04
CA SER A 61 -15.97 3.94 -15.84
C SER A 61 -16.29 2.45 -15.57
N LYS A 62 -15.65 1.54 -16.31
CA LYS A 62 -15.58 0.09 -16.11
C LYS A 62 -14.18 -0.39 -16.50
N ALA A 63 -13.12 0.24 -15.99
CA ALA A 63 -11.78 -0.31 -16.16
C ALA A 63 -11.86 -1.76 -15.67
N ASP A 64 -11.57 -2.69 -16.58
CA ASP A 64 -11.72 -4.12 -16.32
C ASP A 64 -10.96 -4.46 -15.05
N VAL A 65 -11.54 -5.30 -14.19
CA VAL A 65 -10.90 -5.74 -12.95
C VAL A 65 -9.50 -6.26 -13.25
N ASP A 66 -9.34 -6.96 -14.36
CA ASP A 66 -8.06 -7.50 -14.82
C ASP A 66 -7.08 -6.40 -15.23
N VAL A 67 -7.56 -5.29 -15.80
CA VAL A 67 -6.73 -4.15 -16.21
C VAL A 67 -6.20 -3.39 -14.99
N LEU A 68 -7.06 -3.09 -14.02
CA LEU A 68 -6.64 -2.40 -12.79
C LEU A 68 -5.74 -3.29 -11.93
N ARG A 69 -6.03 -4.59 -11.87
CA ARG A 69 -5.15 -5.58 -11.23
C ARG A 69 -3.79 -5.61 -11.92
N HIS A 70 -3.75 -5.63 -13.25
CA HIS A 70 -2.50 -5.61 -14.00
C HIS A 70 -1.71 -4.32 -13.77
N LEU A 71 -2.38 -3.16 -13.72
CA LEU A 71 -1.75 -1.88 -13.41
C LEU A 71 -1.12 -1.89 -12.01
N ALA A 72 -1.84 -2.37 -10.99
CA ALA A 72 -1.31 -2.49 -9.63
C ALA A 72 -0.08 -3.42 -9.58
N LEU A 73 -0.07 -4.52 -10.34
CA LEU A 73 1.08 -5.42 -10.45
C LEU A 73 2.29 -4.72 -11.08
N LEU A 74 2.10 -4.06 -12.23
CA LEU A 74 3.18 -3.32 -12.90
C LEU A 74 3.73 -2.21 -12.00
N TYR A 75 2.85 -1.53 -11.28
CA TYR A 75 3.22 -0.45 -10.37
C TYR A 75 4.08 -0.96 -9.21
N LEU A 76 3.68 -2.05 -8.56
CA LEU A 76 4.47 -2.70 -7.51
C LEU A 76 5.82 -3.23 -8.03
N GLU A 77 5.84 -3.90 -9.19
CA GLU A 77 7.09 -4.35 -9.82
C GLU A 77 8.00 -3.17 -10.19
N SER A 78 7.44 -2.00 -10.53
CA SER A 78 8.23 -0.81 -10.85
C SER A 78 9.09 -0.31 -9.68
N PHE A 79 8.77 -0.72 -8.45
CA PHE A 79 9.51 -0.38 -7.24
C PHE A 79 10.53 -1.44 -6.83
N ARG A 80 10.53 -2.59 -7.50
CA ARG A 80 11.45 -3.68 -7.18
C ARG A 80 12.90 -3.24 -7.37
N ASN A 81 13.74 -3.55 -6.40
CA ASN A 81 15.14 -3.14 -6.35
C ASN A 81 15.38 -1.62 -6.36
N LYS A 82 14.37 -0.82 -6.01
CA LYS A 82 14.51 0.64 -5.84
C LYS A 82 14.52 1.00 -4.36
N ASN A 83 15.45 1.87 -3.99
CA ASN A 83 15.43 2.50 -2.67
C ASN A 83 14.45 3.67 -2.71
N LEU A 84 13.26 3.47 -2.16
CA LEU A 84 12.24 4.50 -2.07
C LEU A 84 12.41 5.34 -0.81
N SER A 85 12.24 6.65 -0.96
CA SER A 85 12.04 7.54 0.17
C SER A 85 10.73 7.21 0.88
N ARG A 86 10.61 7.62 2.15
CA ARG A 86 9.36 7.47 2.92
C ARG A 86 8.15 8.09 2.20
N GLY A 87 8.34 9.23 1.54
CA GLY A 87 7.27 9.88 0.77
C GLY A 87 6.83 9.06 -0.44
N GLU A 88 7.75 8.35 -1.09
CA GLU A 88 7.44 7.45 -2.20
C GLU A 88 6.75 6.17 -1.73
N HIS A 89 7.19 5.59 -0.60
CA HIS A 89 6.48 4.47 0.03
C HIS A 89 5.04 4.83 0.36
N ASN A 90 4.80 5.97 1.00
CA ASN A 90 3.45 6.40 1.36
C ASN A 90 2.59 6.61 0.11
N LYS A 91 3.12 7.26 -0.94
CA LYS A 91 2.41 7.41 -2.22
C LYS A 91 2.09 6.07 -2.86
N ALA A 92 3.02 5.11 -2.82
CA ALA A 92 2.79 3.78 -3.36
C ALA A 92 1.68 3.05 -2.59
N ILE A 93 1.71 3.09 -1.26
CA ILE A 93 0.67 2.52 -0.39
C ILE A 93 -0.69 3.14 -0.71
N MET A 94 -0.78 4.46 -0.77
CA MET A 94 -2.02 5.20 -1.06
C MET A 94 -2.63 4.82 -2.41
N ASN A 95 -1.81 4.79 -3.46
CA ASN A 95 -2.28 4.50 -4.82
C ASN A 95 -2.76 3.04 -4.91
N VAL A 96 -2.01 2.08 -4.37
CA VAL A 96 -2.39 0.65 -4.39
C VAL A 96 -3.64 0.42 -3.55
N ALA A 97 -3.74 1.03 -2.36
CA ALA A 97 -4.92 0.93 -1.52
C ALA A 97 -6.16 1.49 -2.22
N SER A 98 -6.06 2.64 -2.90
CA SER A 98 -7.18 3.23 -3.66
C SER A 98 -7.70 2.29 -4.75
N ILE A 99 -6.81 1.70 -5.56
CA ILE A 99 -7.18 0.71 -6.58
C ILE A 99 -7.84 -0.52 -5.95
N VAL A 100 -7.24 -1.08 -4.91
CA VAL A 100 -7.80 -2.28 -4.26
C VAL A 100 -9.18 -2.02 -3.66
N VAL A 101 -9.38 -0.87 -3.02
CA VAL A 101 -10.69 -0.46 -2.48
C VAL A 101 -11.72 -0.39 -3.61
N SER A 102 -11.35 0.21 -4.75
CA SER A 102 -12.22 0.29 -5.92
C SER A 102 -12.60 -1.08 -6.50
N LEU A 103 -11.68 -2.04 -6.44
CA LEU A 103 -11.88 -3.42 -6.93
C LEU A 103 -12.72 -4.28 -5.98
N ARG A 104 -12.56 -4.09 -4.66
CA ARG A 104 -13.30 -4.84 -3.64
C ARG A 104 -14.72 -4.34 -3.44
N ALA A 105 -14.95 -3.05 -3.63
CA ALA A 105 -16.23 -2.41 -3.37
C ALA A 105 -16.75 -1.62 -4.59
N PRO A 106 -17.01 -2.29 -5.73
CA PRO A 106 -17.53 -1.62 -6.92
C PRO A 106 -18.95 -1.04 -6.72
N GLU A 107 -19.70 -1.51 -5.71
CA GLU A 107 -21.11 -1.14 -5.46
C GLU A 107 -21.34 -0.50 -4.07
N ALA A 108 -20.69 0.64 -3.80
CA ALA A 108 -20.98 1.51 -2.64
C ALA A 108 -20.88 0.86 -1.23
N ARG A 109 -20.28 -0.33 -1.12
CA ARG A 109 -19.91 -0.90 0.17
C ARG A 109 -18.71 -0.13 0.71
N LEU A 110 -18.93 0.62 1.78
CA LEU A 110 -17.82 1.21 2.52
C LEU A 110 -16.99 0.08 3.13
N ILE A 111 -15.70 0.05 2.79
CA ILE A 111 -14.72 -0.75 3.53
C ILE A 111 -14.72 -0.26 4.97
N SER A 112 -14.79 -1.18 5.93
CA SER A 112 -14.72 -0.82 7.36
C SER A 112 -13.34 -0.28 7.73
N SER A 113 -13.25 0.46 8.84
CA SER A 113 -11.95 0.96 9.33
C SER A 113 -10.95 -0.17 9.56
N GLU A 114 -11.40 -1.30 10.11
CA GLU A 114 -10.56 -2.47 10.37
C GLU A 114 -10.04 -3.11 9.07
N GLU A 115 -10.88 -3.20 8.05
CA GLU A 115 -10.48 -3.68 6.72
C GLU A 115 -9.49 -2.72 6.04
N MET A 116 -9.67 -1.41 6.22
CA MET A 116 -8.75 -0.38 5.74
C MET A 116 -7.39 -0.48 6.44
N ASP A 117 -7.38 -0.61 7.76
CA ASP A 117 -6.16 -0.78 8.56
C ASP A 117 -5.40 -2.04 8.12
N SER A 118 -6.11 -3.16 7.99
CA SER A 118 -5.54 -4.41 7.48
C SER A 118 -4.95 -4.25 6.07
N LEU A 119 -5.62 -3.50 5.20
CA LEU A 119 -5.16 -3.22 3.84
C LEU A 119 -3.87 -2.41 3.84
N LEU A 120 -3.85 -1.28 4.55
CA LEU A 120 -2.68 -0.40 4.61
C LEU A 120 -1.48 -1.12 5.21
N LEU A 121 -1.68 -1.89 6.28
CA LEU A 121 -0.62 -2.64 6.92
C LEU A 121 -0.03 -3.72 6.00
N LYS A 122 -0.87 -4.46 5.26
CA LYS A 122 -0.38 -5.47 4.31
C LYS A 122 0.50 -4.87 3.22
N ILE A 123 0.09 -3.72 2.65
CA ILE A 123 0.89 -3.05 1.61
C ILE A 123 2.17 -2.47 2.22
N TYR A 124 2.11 -1.92 3.43
CA TYR A 124 3.30 -1.43 4.15
C TYR A 124 4.32 -2.54 4.41
N LEU A 125 3.87 -3.68 4.93
CA LEU A 125 4.73 -4.83 5.21
C LEU A 125 5.35 -5.41 3.94
N TYR A 126 4.66 -5.37 2.80
CA TYR A 126 5.24 -5.76 1.52
C TYR A 126 6.50 -4.97 1.17
N PHE A 127 6.51 -3.65 1.37
CA PHE A 127 7.68 -2.82 1.11
C PHE A 127 8.80 -2.98 2.13
N PHE A 128 8.48 -3.44 3.34
CA PHE A 128 9.44 -3.55 4.44
C PHE A 128 10.06 -4.94 4.60
N LEU A 129 9.28 -6.00 4.36
CA LEU A 129 9.73 -7.38 4.58
C LEU A 129 10.26 -8.02 3.31
N GLU A 130 9.83 -7.56 2.12
CA GLU A 130 10.18 -8.15 0.82
C GLU A 130 9.91 -9.67 0.69
N GLU A 131 9.18 -10.27 1.63
CA GLU A 131 8.90 -11.71 1.69
C GLU A 131 7.84 -12.18 0.67
N SER A 132 7.18 -11.25 0.00
CA SER A 132 6.09 -11.55 -0.93
C SER A 132 6.30 -10.90 -2.29
N THR A 133 5.91 -11.62 -3.35
CA THR A 133 5.90 -11.09 -4.71
C THR A 133 4.71 -10.15 -4.93
N PRO A 134 4.78 -9.19 -5.87
CA PRO A 134 3.64 -8.33 -6.23
C PRO A 134 2.35 -9.10 -6.51
N ILE A 135 2.46 -10.24 -7.20
CA ILE A 135 1.31 -11.09 -7.51
C ILE A 135 0.69 -11.73 -6.27
N GLN A 136 1.50 -12.19 -5.31
CA GLN A 136 1.01 -12.72 -4.04
C GLN A 136 0.32 -11.62 -3.22
N LEU A 137 0.93 -10.43 -3.15
CA LEU A 137 0.34 -9.29 -2.46
C LEU A 137 -1.03 -8.96 -3.07
N VAL A 138 -1.09 -8.63 -4.37
CA VAL A 138 -2.35 -8.22 -5.02
C VAL A 138 -3.43 -9.29 -4.89
N ASN A 139 -3.09 -10.58 -5.01
CA ASN A 139 -4.06 -11.65 -4.80
C ASN A 139 -4.58 -11.70 -3.36
N SER A 140 -3.72 -11.45 -2.37
CA SER A 140 -4.13 -11.40 -0.96
C SER A 140 -4.99 -10.17 -0.64
N LEU A 141 -4.80 -9.08 -1.38
CA LEU A 141 -5.54 -7.83 -1.26
C LEU A 141 -6.86 -7.85 -2.03
N LEU A 142 -7.17 -8.89 -2.80
CA LEU A 142 -8.44 -9.01 -3.54
C LEU A 142 -9.33 -10.16 -3.06
N LYS A 143 -8.81 -11.01 -2.16
CA LYS A 143 -9.62 -11.92 -1.35
C LYS A 143 -10.43 -11.15 -0.33
#